data_AF-A0A4P7QWV1-F1
#
_entry.id   AF-A0A4P7QWV1-F1
#
_cell.length_a   1.000
_cell.length_b   1.000
_cell.length_c   1.000
_cell.angle_alpha   90.00
_cell.angle_beta   90.00
_cell.angle_gamma   90.00
#
_symmetry.space_group_name_H-M   'P 1'
#
loop_
_entity.id
_entity.type
_entity.pdbx_description
1 polymer ?
#
loop_
_entity_poly.entity_id
_entity_poly.type
_entity_poly.pdbx_seq_one_letter_code
_entity_poly.pdbx_strand_id
1 'polypeptide(L)' 'MTASDLQSLFVTNLVRYNSGDRRRWRLIVGDVKVYSLATHAHCNWAVTPSGSASEVDAVERLADRLREDHPIITAG' A
#
# COMPACT_ATOMS: atom_id res chain seq x y z
N MET A 1 9.55 9.33 -1.01
CA MET A 1 8.68 8.17 -0.80
C MET A 1 9.16 7.06 -1.72
N THR A 2 9.73 6.00 -1.16
CA THR A 2 10.07 4.79 -1.90
C THR A 2 8.98 3.72 -1.75
N ALA A 3 9.10 2.59 -2.45
CA ALA A 3 8.22 1.44 -2.30
C ALA A 3 8.28 0.87 -0.87
N SER A 4 9.49 0.77 -0.31
CA SER A 4 9.73 0.34 1.07
C SER A 4 9.12 1.30 2.09
N ASP A 5 9.25 2.61 1.86
CA ASP A 5 8.61 3.64 2.71
C ASP A 5 7.08 3.50 2.66
N LEU A 6 6.52 3.35 1.46
CA LEU A 6 5.07 3.24 1.27
C LEU A 6 4.51 1.97 1.92
N GLN A 7 5.19 0.83 1.78
CA GLN A 7 4.80 -0.42 2.46
C GLN A 7 4.84 -0.26 3.99
N SER A 8 5.84 0.45 4.52
CA SER A 8 5.94 0.77 5.94
C SER A 8 4.81 1.68 6.42
N LEU A 9 4.39 2.63 5.57
CA LEU A 9 3.26 3.53 5.83
C LEU A 9 1.93 2.78 5.85
N PHE A 10 1.70 1.86 4.90
CA PHE A 10 0.56 0.95 4.91
C PHE A 10 0.47 0.20 6.24
N VAL A 11 1.54 -0.54 6.58
CA VAL A 11 1.58 -1.37 7.78
C VAL A 11 1.39 -0.54 9.05
N THR A 12 1.99 0.64 9.14
CA THR A 12 1.86 1.51 10.31
C THR A 12 0.43 2.02 10.49
N ASN A 13 -0.23 2.44 9.41
CA ASN A 13 -1.61 2.93 9.48
C ASN A 13 -2.61 1.79 9.77
N LEU A 14 -2.45 0.63 9.14
CA LEU A 14 -3.34 -0.52 9.36
C LEU A 14 -3.27 -1.01 10.81
N VAL A 15 -2.08 -1.12 11.39
CA VAL A 15 -1.93 -1.46 12.82
C VAL A 15 -2.61 -0.43 13.72
N ARG A 16 -2.49 0.86 13.38
CA ARG A 16 -3.06 1.95 14.17
C ARG A 16 -4.59 1.99 14.14
N TYR A 17 -5.21 1.71 12.98
CA TYR A 17 -6.64 1.94 12.77
C TYR A 17 -7.49 0.67 12.66
N ASN A 18 -6.89 -0.48 12.39
CA ASN A 18 -7.60 -1.74 12.16
C ASN A 18 -7.22 -2.82 13.19
N SER A 19 -6.42 -2.46 14.20
CA SER A 19 -5.80 -3.41 15.14
C SER A 19 -4.97 -4.48 14.42
N GLY A 20 -4.48 -5.49 15.15
CA GLY A 20 -3.78 -6.63 14.56
C GLY A 20 -2.27 -6.45 14.47
N ASP A 21 -1.63 -7.45 13.88
CA ASP A 21 -0.18 -7.62 13.94
C ASP A 21 0.54 -7.03 12.71
N ARG A 22 1.71 -6.41 12.93
CA ARG A 22 2.54 -5.81 11.86
C ARG A 22 2.93 -6.82 10.79
N ARG A 23 3.32 -8.04 11.20
CA ARG A 23 3.74 -9.08 10.25
C ARG A 23 2.54 -9.57 9.44
N ARG A 24 1.37 -9.74 10.06
CA ARG A 24 0.11 -10.06 9.37
C ARG A 24 -0.23 -9.02 8.31
N TRP A 25 -0.22 -7.72 8.65
CA TRP A 25 -0.52 -6.66 7.69
C TRP A 25 0.48 -6.58 6.54
N ARG A 26 1.76 -6.85 6.79
CA ARG A 26 2.76 -6.89 5.72
C ARG A 26 2.48 -8.00 4.70
N LEU A 27 2.03 -9.17 5.17
CA LEU A 27 1.60 -10.27 4.29
C LEU A 27 0.32 -9.93 3.51
N ILE A 28 -0.63 -9.28 4.17
CA ILE A 28 -1.90 -8.88 3.55
C ILE A 28 -1.64 -7.86 2.45
N VAL A 29 -0.88 -6.80 2.72
CA VAL A 29 -0.57 -5.74 1.75
C VAL A 29 0.23 -6.28 0.56
N GLY A 30 1.17 -7.19 0.84
CA GLY A 30 2.07 -7.73 -0.17
C GLY A 30 3.09 -6.70 -0.65
N ASP A 31 3.70 -6.99 -1.81
CA ASP A 31 4.70 -6.12 -2.41
C ASP A 31 4.07 -4.90 -3.08
N VAL A 32 4.72 -3.75 -2.92
CA VAL A 32 4.38 -2.54 -3.67
C VAL A 32 5.04 -2.64 -5.04
N LYS A 33 4.25 -2.84 -6.09
CA LYS A 33 4.75 -2.83 -7.47
C LYS A 33 4.87 -1.39 -7.94
N VAL A 34 6.03 -1.02 -8.48
CA VAL A 34 6.28 0.28 -9.10
C VAL A 34 6.31 0.13 -10.61
N TYR A 35 5.54 0.96 -11.30
CA TYR A 35 5.43 1.05 -12.74
C TYR A 35 6.18 2.27 -13.27
N SER A 36 6.52 2.23 -14.56
CA SER A 36 7.13 3.36 -15.26
C SER A 36 6.13 4.52 -15.37
N LEU A 37 6.61 5.75 -15.15
CA LEU A 37 5.82 6.96 -15.38
C LEU A 37 5.43 7.16 -16.85
N ALA A 38 6.13 6.53 -17.79
CA ALA A 38 5.77 6.58 -19.21
C ALA A 38 4.41 5.91 -19.50
N THR A 39 4.04 4.89 -18.72
CA THR A 39 2.76 4.18 -18.86
C THR A 39 1.77 4.52 -17.75
N HIS A 40 2.25 5.03 -16.61
CA HIS A 40 1.46 5.29 -15.41
C HIS A 40 1.78 6.68 -14.84
N ALA A 41 1.44 7.74 -15.60
CA ALA A 41 1.82 9.12 -15.27
C ALA A 41 1.09 9.70 -14.04
N HIS A 42 -0.08 9.16 -13.67
CA HIS A 42 -0.91 9.70 -12.59
C HIS A 42 -0.78 8.95 -11.27
N CYS A 43 -0.49 7.65 -11.32
CA CYS A 43 -0.22 6.83 -10.14
C CYS A 43 0.67 5.69 -10.59
N ASN A 44 1.91 5.64 -10.11
CA ASN A 44 2.90 4.70 -10.63
C ASN A 44 3.07 3.45 -9.78
N TRP A 45 2.12 3.14 -8.89
CA TRP A 45 2.23 1.95 -8.06
C TRP A 45 0.89 1.26 -7.82
N ALA A 46 0.97 -0.03 -7.47
CA ALA A 46 -0.16 -0.82 -7.03
C ALA A 46 0.26 -1.84 -5.95
N VAL A 47 -0.71 -2.24 -5.15
CA VAL A 47 -0.63 -3.38 -4.23
C VAL A 47 -1.69 -4.39 -4.62
N THR A 48 -1.45 -5.67 -4.33
CA THR A 48 -2.42 -6.75 -4.59
C THR A 48 -2.72 -7.44 -3.26
N PRO A 49 -3.65 -6.89 -2.46
CA PRO A 49 -3.86 -7.39 -1.12
C PRO A 49 -4.43 -8.81 -1.11
N SER A 50 -4.13 -9.55 -0.04
CA SER A 50 -4.63 -10.91 0.19
C SER A 50 -5.10 -11.10 1.62
N GLY A 51 -6.15 -11.89 1.85
CA GLY A 51 -6.69 -12.09 3.19
C GLY A 51 -8.21 -12.27 3.19
N SER A 52 -8.84 -11.97 4.32
CA SER A 52 -10.29 -11.87 4.40
C SER A 52 -10.80 -10.65 3.61
N ALA A 53 -12.09 -10.64 3.28
CA ALA A 53 -12.71 -9.48 2.64
C ALA A 53 -12.51 -8.18 3.45
N SER A 54 -12.65 -8.24 4.78
CA SER A 54 -12.46 -7.06 5.63
C SER A 54 -11.02 -6.57 5.69
N GLU A 55 -10.04 -7.47 5.59
CA GLU A 55 -8.61 -7.11 5.50
C GLU A 55 -8.30 -6.44 4.16
N VAL A 56 -8.81 -7.01 3.06
CA VAL A 56 -8.68 -6.45 1.71
C VAL A 56 -9.30 -5.05 1.64
N ASP A 57 -10.55 -4.90 2.09
CA ASP A 57 -11.24 -3.61 2.12
C ASP A 57 -10.49 -2.54 2.95
N ALA A 58 -9.77 -2.94 4.01
CA ALA A 58 -8.97 -2.03 4.80
C ALA A 58 -7.74 -1.53 4.03
N VAL A 59 -7.06 -2.42 3.31
CA VAL A 59 -5.92 -2.05 2.46
C VAL A 59 -6.37 -1.18 1.30
N GLU A 60 -7.45 -1.53 0.60
CA GLU A 60 -7.93 -0.77 -0.56
C GLU A 60 -8.34 0.66 -0.19
N ARG A 61 -9.10 0.84 0.90
CA ARG A 61 -9.46 2.17 1.41
C ARG A 61 -8.25 3.01 1.80
N LEU A 62 -7.23 2.39 2.39
CA LEU A 62 -6.01 3.09 2.71
C LEU A 62 -5.20 3.41 1.43
N ALA A 63 -5.18 2.50 0.45
CA ALA A 63 -4.49 2.70 -0.80
C ALA A 63 -5.05 3.91 -1.55
N ASP A 64 -6.38 4.08 -1.60
CA ASP A 64 -7.01 5.24 -2.23
C ASP A 64 -6.55 6.56 -1.59
N ARG A 65 -6.54 6.65 -0.26
CA ARG A 65 -5.99 7.82 0.44
C ARG A 65 -4.51 8.05 0.13
N LEU A 66 -3.70 7.00 0.18
CA LEU A 66 -2.26 7.12 -0.07
C LEU A 66 -1.95 7.49 -1.52
N ARG A 67 -2.84 7.21 -2.48
CA ARG A 67 -2.70 7.69 -3.87
C ARG A 67 -2.94 9.19 -3.99
N GLU A 68 -3.79 9.77 -3.16
CA GLU A 68 -3.98 11.22 -3.12
C GLU A 68 -2.72 11.93 -2.59
N ASP A 69 -2.12 11.39 -1.53
CA ASP A 69 -0.94 11.97 -0.88
C ASP A 69 0.38 11.67 -1.63
N HIS A 70 0.50 10.46 -2.17
CA HIS A 70 1.74 9.89 -2.72
C HIS A 70 1.51 9.10 -4.02
N PRO A 71 1.00 9.74 -5.09
CA PRO A 71 0.71 9.05 -6.35
C PRO A 71 1.96 8.52 -7.06
N ILE A 72 3.11 9.19 -6.88
CA ILE A 72 4.37 8.86 -7.55
C ILE A 72 5.44 8.51 -6.51
N ILE A 73 5.99 7.31 -6.62
CA ILE A 73 7.06 6.79 -5.76
C ILE A 73 8.22 6.24 -6.59
N THR A 74 9.33 5.94 -5.93
CA THR A 74 10.48 5.24 -6.53
C THR A 74 10.61 3.82 -5.97
N ALA A 75 11.30 2.93 -6.68
CA ALA A 75 11.39 1.50 -6.32
C ALA A 75 12.21 1.17 -5.06
N GLY A 76 12.82 2.16 -4.41
CA GLY A 76 13.75 1.97 -3.28
C GLY A 76 13.16 1.28 -2.04
#